data_AF-A0A1Z5KPD1-F1
#
_entry.id   AF-A0A1Z5KPD1-F1
#
_cell.length_a   1.000
_cell.length_b   1.000
_cell.length_c   1.000
_cell.angle_alpha   90.00
_cell.angle_beta   90.00
_cell.angle_gamma   90.00
#
_symmetry.space_group_name_H-M   'P 1'
#
loop_
_entity.id
_entity.type
_entity.pdbx_description
1 polymer ?
#
loop_
_entity_poly.entity_id
_entity_poly.type
_entity_poly.pdbx_seq_one_letter_code
_entity_poly.pdbx_strand_id
1 'polypeptide(L)'
;MTHILTSCALAMVFWFSTPLPAHAGSSYGSLSDEQKLVAEAWRLVDNSFLDRTFNGEDWFQLRERYVHQQKYKTMAEAQDSIEQMVAKLGDKYTRYLSPAKYQSIVDSATGTLAGIGVQIGTDDTGFVAVADVEPNSPAEQAGLKVGDKFLEADGLRFDVKTTPDDVALKLRGPVGSKVGVVAERDGKTLDLILTRQPITITAVRSYLSNTNVPGVGKVGVIRVKNFSGTTASTVATELTDLKKKGAQAFVIDVRGNPGGLLPGGVDTASLFLDTNKPLVFVVNKKGVVDAQSSLAAGMELDAPLVVLVDKNTASAAEVFTAALQENGRAVIAGEQTFGKGIVQTIRELSGGTNGGLAITVARYETPQHHDINKSGIPVDVKTSVACPKDDAVACLDASAFRKAKESLQSDA
;
A
#
# COMPACT_ATOMS: atom_id res chain seq x y z
N MET A 1 32.00 6.23 -87.79
CA MET A 1 31.82 7.43 -86.96
C MET A 1 31.74 6.96 -85.51
N THR A 2 32.82 6.46 -84.90
CA THR A 2 33.97 7.20 -84.33
C THR A 2 33.55 8.39 -83.48
N HIS A 3 33.62 8.26 -82.14
CA HIS A 3 34.06 9.30 -81.19
C HIS A 3 34.51 8.60 -79.89
N ILE A 4 35.81 8.40 -79.71
CA ILE A 4 36.80 9.23 -78.98
C ILE A 4 36.79 8.98 -77.46
N LEU A 5 37.78 8.17 -77.05
CA LEU A 5 38.37 8.15 -75.71
C LEU A 5 39.13 9.45 -75.47
N THR A 6 38.92 10.09 -74.31
CA THR A 6 39.81 11.14 -73.83
C THR A 6 40.16 10.90 -72.37
N SER A 7 41.47 10.81 -72.12
CA SER A 7 42.15 10.71 -70.84
C SER A 7 42.12 12.06 -70.09
N CYS A 8 42.01 12.02 -68.76
CA CYS A 8 42.50 13.10 -67.90
C CYS A 8 42.90 12.60 -66.52
N ALA A 9 43.93 13.24 -66.00
CA ALA A 9 44.89 12.73 -65.03
C ALA A 9 44.40 12.67 -63.57
N LEU A 10 44.92 11.68 -62.85
CA LEU A 10 44.85 11.52 -61.39
C LEU A 10 45.61 12.68 -60.70
N ALA A 11 44.90 13.49 -59.91
CA ALA A 11 45.51 14.34 -58.89
C ALA A 11 45.30 13.66 -57.52
N MET A 12 46.38 13.21 -56.88
CA MET A 12 46.36 12.73 -55.50
C MET A 12 46.18 13.91 -54.54
N VAL A 13 45.07 13.91 -53.80
CA VAL A 13 44.90 14.77 -52.62
C VAL A 13 45.17 13.91 -51.40
N PHE A 14 46.28 14.19 -50.69
CA PHE A 14 46.56 13.61 -49.38
C PHE A 14 45.57 14.19 -48.37
N TRP A 15 44.58 13.39 -47.96
CA TRP A 15 43.81 13.66 -46.75
C TRP A 15 44.65 13.25 -45.55
N PHE A 16 45.14 14.23 -44.78
CA PHE A 16 45.59 13.98 -43.42
C PHE A 16 44.38 13.52 -42.61
N SER A 17 44.32 12.23 -42.30
CA SER A 17 43.39 11.69 -41.30
C SER A 17 43.79 12.23 -39.94
N THR A 18 43.10 13.28 -39.48
CA THR A 18 43.10 13.60 -38.05
C THR A 18 42.56 12.38 -37.31
N PRO A 19 43.25 11.84 -36.29
CA PRO A 19 42.70 10.76 -35.51
C PRO A 19 41.42 11.27 -34.85
N LEU A 20 40.30 10.56 -35.08
CA LEU A 20 39.08 10.77 -34.32
C LEU A 20 39.44 10.74 -32.83
N PRO A 21 38.94 11.68 -32.00
CA PRO A 21 39.12 11.57 -30.57
C PRO A 21 38.59 10.21 -30.12
N ALA A 22 39.42 9.49 -29.38
CA ALA A 22 39.09 8.22 -28.78
C ALA A 22 37.71 8.33 -28.10
N HIS A 23 36.81 7.39 -28.41
CA HIS A 23 35.58 7.24 -27.67
C HIS A 23 35.96 6.94 -26.22
N ALA A 24 35.92 7.97 -25.37
CA ALA A 24 36.12 7.81 -23.94
C ALA A 24 35.02 6.88 -23.44
N GLY A 25 35.42 5.71 -22.97
CA GLY A 25 34.52 4.70 -22.43
C GLY A 25 33.66 5.24 -21.30
N SER A 26 32.44 4.70 -21.21
CA SER A 26 31.56 4.63 -20.02
C SER A 26 31.85 5.65 -18.90
N SER A 27 31.00 6.67 -18.80
CA SER A 27 31.04 7.73 -17.76
C SER A 27 30.85 7.25 -16.31
N TYR A 28 30.74 5.95 -16.05
CA TYR A 28 30.64 5.39 -14.70
C TYR A 28 32.01 5.22 -14.00
N GLY A 29 33.12 5.18 -14.74
CA GLY A 29 34.46 4.99 -14.17
C GLY A 29 35.01 6.18 -13.38
N SER A 30 34.44 7.39 -13.55
CA SER A 30 34.90 8.64 -12.93
C SER A 30 34.06 9.11 -11.74
N LEU A 31 32.99 8.41 -11.40
CA LEU A 31 32.14 8.74 -10.27
C LEU A 31 32.76 8.26 -8.95
N SER A 32 32.70 9.10 -7.92
CA SER A 32 32.89 8.67 -6.52
C SER A 32 31.83 7.64 -6.12
N ASP A 33 32.06 6.90 -5.04
CA ASP A 33 31.09 5.89 -4.58
C ASP A 33 29.77 6.53 -4.13
N GLU A 34 29.84 7.73 -3.55
CA GLU A 34 28.68 8.57 -3.24
C GLU A 34 27.88 8.91 -4.50
N GLN A 35 28.54 9.37 -5.56
CA GLN A 35 27.88 9.67 -6.83
C GLN A 35 27.29 8.41 -7.50
N LYS A 36 27.93 7.25 -7.36
CA LYS A 36 27.39 5.98 -7.84
C LYS A 36 26.11 5.61 -7.12
N LEU A 37 26.04 5.81 -5.79
CA LEU A 37 24.82 5.58 -5.02
C LEU A 37 23.67 6.49 -5.49
N VAL A 38 23.94 7.79 -5.68
CA VAL A 38 22.93 8.73 -6.18
C VAL A 38 22.50 8.37 -7.61
N ALA A 39 23.44 7.94 -8.47
CA ALA A 39 23.15 7.47 -9.81
C ALA A 39 22.28 6.20 -9.82
N GLU A 40 22.54 5.26 -8.93
CA GLU A 40 21.73 4.06 -8.73
C GLU A 40 20.29 4.44 -8.37
N ALA A 41 20.12 5.29 -7.35
CA ALA A 41 18.83 5.78 -6.91
C ALA A 41 18.06 6.50 -8.03
N TRP A 42 18.71 7.44 -8.72
CA TRP A 42 18.15 8.15 -9.87
C TRP A 42 17.66 7.19 -10.95
N ARG A 43 18.48 6.19 -11.29
CA ARG A 43 18.19 5.19 -12.32
C ARG A 43 17.02 4.28 -11.94
N LEU A 44 16.90 3.91 -10.66
CA LEU A 44 15.79 3.09 -10.18
C LEU A 44 14.45 3.83 -10.34
N VAL A 45 14.42 5.12 -9.98
CA VAL A 45 13.25 5.99 -10.19
C VAL A 45 12.98 6.16 -11.68
N ASP A 46 13.99 6.51 -12.49
CA ASP A 46 13.81 6.67 -13.93
C ASP A 46 13.28 5.38 -14.59
N ASN A 47 13.74 4.21 -14.15
CA ASN A 47 13.27 2.96 -14.76
C ASN A 47 11.89 2.53 -14.29
N SER A 48 11.46 2.92 -13.10
CA SER A 48 10.33 2.25 -12.44
C SER A 48 9.18 3.18 -12.06
N PHE A 49 9.41 4.48 -11.89
CA PHE A 49 8.38 5.41 -11.43
C PHE A 49 7.22 5.51 -12.42
N LEU A 50 6.00 5.47 -11.86
CA LEU A 50 4.74 5.41 -12.60
C LEU A 50 4.52 6.64 -13.47
N ASP A 51 4.65 7.85 -12.89
CA ASP A 51 4.42 9.10 -13.60
C ASP A 51 5.68 9.53 -14.38
N ARG A 52 5.57 9.50 -15.71
CA ARG A 52 6.67 9.88 -16.63
C ARG A 52 6.87 11.37 -16.82
N THR A 53 5.97 12.19 -16.27
CA THR A 53 6.19 13.62 -16.17
C THR A 53 7.05 13.98 -14.96
N PHE A 54 7.27 13.04 -14.03
CA PHE A 54 8.02 13.24 -12.78
C PHE A 54 7.55 14.48 -12.02
N ASN A 55 6.23 14.69 -11.95
CA ASN A 55 5.64 15.89 -11.34
C ASN A 55 6.14 17.21 -11.99
N GLY A 56 6.41 17.19 -13.30
CA GLY A 56 6.89 18.32 -14.07
C GLY A 56 8.39 18.58 -13.97
N GLU A 57 9.15 17.76 -13.23
CA GLU A 57 10.60 17.90 -13.11
C GLU A 57 11.32 17.29 -14.32
N ASP A 58 12.36 17.97 -14.82
CA ASP A 58 13.28 17.39 -15.81
C ASP A 58 14.20 16.39 -15.11
N TRP A 59 13.77 15.12 -15.08
CA TRP A 59 14.50 14.07 -14.38
C TRP A 59 15.93 13.90 -14.91
N PHE A 60 16.16 14.11 -16.21
CA PHE A 60 17.52 14.04 -16.77
C PHE A 60 18.39 15.21 -16.30
N GLN A 61 17.84 16.43 -16.22
CA GLN A 61 18.57 17.55 -15.63
C GLN A 61 18.88 17.34 -14.14
N LEU A 62 17.98 16.70 -13.39
CA LEU A 62 18.26 16.31 -12.01
C LEU A 62 19.41 15.32 -11.93
N ARG A 63 19.56 14.40 -12.90
CA ARG A 63 20.75 13.54 -12.99
C ARG A 63 22.03 14.36 -13.08
N GLU A 64 22.09 15.32 -14.00
CA GLU A 64 23.29 16.16 -14.18
C GLU A 64 23.64 16.91 -12.90
N ARG A 65 22.63 17.47 -12.22
CA ARG A 65 22.81 18.19 -10.97
C ARG A 65 23.29 17.29 -9.83
N TYR A 66 22.54 16.23 -9.52
CA TYR A 66 22.76 15.40 -8.34
C TYR A 66 23.87 14.36 -8.54
N VAL A 67 24.07 13.85 -9.76
CA VAL A 67 25.10 12.82 -10.00
C VAL A 67 26.43 13.45 -10.42
N HIS A 68 26.43 14.40 -11.36
CA HIS A 68 27.66 14.85 -12.01
C HIS A 68 28.25 16.13 -11.40
N GLN A 69 27.40 17.11 -11.09
CA GLN A 69 27.83 18.43 -10.59
C GLN A 69 28.05 18.45 -9.08
N GLN A 70 27.13 17.88 -8.31
CA GLN A 70 27.23 17.86 -6.86
C GLN A 70 28.43 17.02 -6.40
N LYS A 71 29.15 17.53 -5.40
CA LYS A 71 30.26 16.85 -4.74
C LYS A 71 29.83 16.47 -3.33
N TYR A 72 29.94 15.19 -3.04
CA TYR A 72 29.63 14.62 -1.73
C TYR A 72 30.93 14.39 -0.98
N LYS A 73 30.99 14.81 0.29
CA LYS A 73 32.11 14.55 1.18
C LYS A 73 31.93 13.26 1.96
N THR A 74 30.68 12.85 2.15
CA THR A 74 30.31 11.66 2.91
C THR A 74 29.14 10.93 2.28
N MET A 75 28.99 9.65 2.60
CA MET A 75 27.85 8.85 2.18
C MET A 75 26.52 9.38 2.75
N ALA A 76 26.53 9.98 3.94
CA ALA A 76 25.35 10.60 4.53
C ALA A 76 24.84 11.77 3.67
N GLU A 77 25.74 12.64 3.18
CA GLU A 77 25.37 13.72 2.26
C GLU A 77 24.75 13.18 0.95
N ALA A 78 25.23 12.03 0.47
CA ALA A 78 24.66 11.37 -0.71
C ALA A 78 23.24 10.84 -0.44
N GLN A 79 23.03 10.21 0.72
CA GLN A 79 21.73 9.70 1.17
C GLN A 79 20.71 10.85 1.32
N ASP A 80 21.10 11.95 1.97
CA ASP A 80 20.26 13.16 2.11
C ASP A 80 19.88 13.73 0.74
N SER A 81 20.81 13.70 -0.22
CA SER A 81 20.54 14.18 -1.58
C SER A 81 19.56 13.30 -2.35
N ILE A 82 19.56 11.99 -2.10
CA ILE A 82 18.59 11.05 -2.67
C ILE A 82 17.21 11.37 -2.13
N GLU A 83 17.08 11.57 -0.81
CA GLU A 83 15.82 11.95 -0.18
C GLU A 83 15.28 13.25 -0.78
N GLN A 84 16.12 14.28 -0.93
CA GLN A 84 15.75 15.54 -1.57
C GLN A 84 15.35 15.38 -3.04
N MET A 85 16.11 14.60 -3.82
CA MET A 85 15.83 14.35 -5.23
C MET A 85 14.49 13.63 -5.40
N VAL A 86 14.22 12.61 -4.58
CA VAL A 86 12.99 11.82 -4.63
C VAL A 86 11.78 12.62 -4.15
N ALA A 87 11.94 13.48 -3.14
CA ALA A 87 10.85 14.34 -2.65
C ALA A 87 10.25 15.26 -3.73
N LYS A 88 11.02 15.62 -4.76
CA LYS A 88 10.57 16.44 -5.90
C LYS A 88 9.45 15.80 -6.73
N LEU A 89 9.32 14.47 -6.67
CA LEU A 89 8.27 13.74 -7.36
C LEU A 89 6.87 14.05 -6.81
N GLY A 90 6.75 14.70 -5.65
CA GLY A 90 5.45 15.03 -5.04
C GLY A 90 4.61 13.81 -4.63
N ASP A 91 5.14 12.60 -4.79
CA ASP A 91 4.50 11.36 -4.39
C ASP A 91 4.93 10.96 -2.97
N LYS A 92 4.03 11.14 -2.00
CA LYS A 92 4.26 10.78 -0.59
C LYS A 92 4.63 9.30 -0.36
N TYR A 93 4.40 8.45 -1.36
CA TYR A 93 4.68 7.02 -1.30
C TYR A 93 6.05 6.65 -1.86
N THR A 94 6.64 7.50 -2.70
CA THR A 94 7.99 7.30 -3.23
C THR A 94 8.98 8.03 -2.34
N ARG A 95 9.84 7.28 -1.63
CA ARG A 95 10.72 7.83 -0.60
C ARG A 95 12.00 7.03 -0.43
N TYR A 96 13.04 7.72 0.04
CA TYR A 96 14.24 7.09 0.55
C TYR A 96 13.98 6.43 1.91
N LEU A 97 14.54 5.24 2.09
CA LEU A 97 14.56 4.49 3.33
C LEU A 97 16.01 4.40 3.76
N SER A 98 16.35 5.05 4.89
CA SER A 98 17.67 4.89 5.50
C SER A 98 17.96 3.42 5.81
N PRO A 99 19.23 3.02 6.00
CA PRO A 99 19.58 1.63 6.29
C PRO A 99 18.76 1.03 7.45
N ALA A 100 18.56 1.80 8.53
CA ALA A 100 17.75 1.38 9.67
C ALA A 100 16.26 1.20 9.32
N LYS A 101 15.67 2.11 8.53
CA LYS A 101 14.27 2.01 8.08
C LYS A 101 14.08 0.80 7.16
N TYR A 102 14.97 0.65 6.18
CA TYR A 102 14.96 -0.48 5.25
C TYR A 102 15.06 -1.80 6.00
N GLN A 103 16.04 -1.94 6.90
CA GLN A 103 16.22 -3.15 7.69
C GLN A 103 15.00 -3.43 8.57
N SER A 104 14.41 -2.42 9.23
CA SER A 104 13.20 -2.61 10.03
C SER A 104 12.01 -3.12 9.22
N ILE A 105 11.87 -2.71 7.96
CA ILE A 105 10.83 -3.21 7.06
C ILE A 105 11.12 -4.67 6.67
N VAL A 106 12.37 -5.00 6.31
CA VAL A 106 12.78 -6.37 5.96
C VAL A 106 12.57 -7.33 7.13
N ASP A 107 12.99 -6.93 8.33
CA ASP A 107 12.83 -7.70 9.56
C ASP A 107 11.35 -7.92 9.92
N SER A 108 10.54 -6.88 9.74
CA SER A 108 9.08 -7.00 9.92
C SER A 108 8.46 -7.98 8.92
N ALA A 109 8.93 -7.99 7.67
CA ALA A 109 8.44 -8.90 6.64
C ALA A 109 8.86 -10.37 6.88
N THR A 110 10.02 -10.58 7.52
CA THR A 110 10.54 -11.90 7.87
C THR A 110 10.09 -12.40 9.25
N GLY A 111 9.33 -11.58 10.00
CA GLY A 111 8.77 -11.95 11.30
C GLY A 111 9.77 -11.96 12.45
N THR A 112 10.94 -11.33 12.30
CA THR A 112 12.02 -11.35 13.29
C THR A 112 11.87 -10.29 14.38
N LEU A 113 11.02 -9.27 14.20
CA LEU A 113 10.85 -8.17 15.13
C LEU A 113 9.62 -8.30 16.05
N ALA A 114 9.81 -7.85 17.30
CA ALA A 114 8.75 -7.61 18.27
C ALA A 114 8.34 -6.13 18.30
N GLY A 115 7.17 -5.85 18.86
CA GLY A 115 6.64 -4.50 19.00
C GLY A 115 5.66 -4.38 20.16
N ILE A 116 4.87 -3.31 20.16
CA ILE A 116 3.88 -3.04 21.21
C ILE A 116 2.45 -3.42 20.82
N GLY A 117 2.22 -3.94 19.61
CA GLY A 117 0.92 -4.42 19.16
C GLY A 117 -0.09 -3.32 18.81
N VAL A 118 0.38 -2.30 18.10
CA VAL A 118 -0.48 -1.28 17.48
C VAL A 118 -0.33 -1.32 15.96
N GLN A 119 -1.43 -1.03 15.28
CA GLN A 119 -1.38 -0.51 13.92
C GLN A 119 -1.38 1.02 14.00
N ILE A 120 -0.55 1.66 13.18
CA ILE A 120 -0.41 3.12 13.16
C ILE A 120 -0.75 3.68 11.78
N GLY A 121 -1.24 4.91 11.77
CA GLY A 121 -1.53 5.66 10.55
C GLY A 121 -1.34 7.15 10.80
N THR A 122 -1.41 7.95 9.76
CA THR A 122 -1.41 9.41 9.89
C THR A 122 -2.86 9.88 10.05
N ASP A 123 -3.14 10.68 11.09
CA ASP A 123 -4.44 11.27 11.33
C ASP A 123 -4.72 12.48 10.42
N ASP A 124 -5.92 13.05 10.53
CA ASP A 124 -6.34 14.20 9.71
C ASP A 124 -5.51 15.48 10.00
N THR A 125 -4.77 15.52 11.12
CA THR A 125 -3.87 16.62 11.50
C THR A 125 -2.44 16.45 11.01
N GLY A 126 -2.11 15.29 10.43
CA GLY A 126 -0.76 14.94 9.96
C GLY A 126 0.10 14.23 11.00
N PHE A 127 -0.40 13.98 12.22
CA PHE A 127 0.34 13.23 13.24
C PHE A 127 0.20 11.73 13.05
N VAL A 128 1.23 10.97 13.42
CA VAL A 128 1.11 9.51 13.51
C VAL A 128 0.31 9.15 14.76
N ALA A 129 -0.76 8.39 14.58
CA ALA A 129 -1.68 7.97 15.63
C ALA A 129 -1.98 6.46 15.56
N VAL A 130 -2.50 5.93 16.66
CA VAL A 130 -2.98 4.55 16.76
C VAL A 130 -4.21 4.36 15.86
N ALA A 131 -4.09 3.50 14.85
CA ALA A 131 -5.20 3.11 13.97
C ALA A 131 -5.97 1.89 14.54
N ASP A 132 -5.25 0.97 15.16
CA ASP A 132 -5.83 -0.20 15.84
C ASP A 132 -4.91 -0.72 16.95
N VAL A 133 -5.50 -1.47 17.88
CA VAL A 133 -4.77 -2.10 19.00
C VAL A 133 -5.04 -3.60 18.97
N GLU A 134 -3.97 -4.39 18.99
CA GLU A 134 -4.09 -5.86 19.05
C GLU A 134 -4.42 -6.30 20.48
N PRO A 135 -5.38 -7.23 20.67
CA PRO A 135 -5.65 -7.75 22.00
C PRO A 135 -4.53 -8.61 22.53
N ASN A 136 -4.43 -8.66 23.85
CA ASN A 136 -3.35 -9.26 24.63
C ASN A 136 -1.97 -8.64 24.33
N SER A 137 -1.94 -7.44 23.73
CA SER A 137 -0.70 -6.72 23.43
C SER A 137 -0.24 -5.82 24.58
N PRO A 138 1.04 -5.39 24.58
CA PRO A 138 1.53 -4.41 25.53
C PRO A 138 0.76 -3.08 25.44
N ALA A 139 0.38 -2.66 24.24
CA ALA A 139 -0.40 -1.44 24.03
C ALA A 139 -1.80 -1.52 24.65
N GLU A 140 -2.50 -2.64 24.48
CA GLU A 140 -3.80 -2.84 25.13
C GLU A 140 -3.67 -2.81 26.66
N GLN A 141 -2.70 -3.53 27.21
CA GLN A 141 -2.44 -3.57 28.65
C GLN A 141 -2.06 -2.20 29.22
N ALA A 142 -1.34 -1.39 28.45
CA ALA A 142 -0.99 -0.01 28.80
C ALA A 142 -2.14 0.99 28.60
N GLY A 143 -3.27 0.56 28.02
CA GLY A 143 -4.45 1.40 27.82
C GLY A 143 -4.35 2.37 26.63
N LEU A 144 -3.46 2.10 25.67
CA LEU A 144 -3.48 2.79 24.37
C LEU A 144 -4.79 2.49 23.65
N LYS A 145 -5.30 3.49 22.94
CA LYS A 145 -6.55 3.42 22.19
C LYS A 145 -6.37 4.04 20.82
N VAL A 146 -7.27 3.66 19.94
CA VAL A 146 -7.42 4.24 18.61
C VAL A 146 -7.56 5.76 18.73
N GLY A 147 -6.81 6.50 17.92
CA GLY A 147 -6.79 7.96 17.93
C GLY A 147 -5.69 8.58 18.81
N ASP A 148 -5.03 7.79 19.68
CA ASP A 148 -3.90 8.30 20.45
C ASP A 148 -2.75 8.72 19.52
N LYS A 149 -2.31 9.98 19.60
CA LYS A 149 -1.23 10.52 18.78
C LYS A 149 0.11 10.25 19.43
N PHE A 150 1.09 9.72 18.69
CA PHE A 150 2.44 9.54 19.20
C PHE A 150 3.18 10.88 19.18
N LEU A 151 3.57 11.38 20.35
CA LEU A 151 4.34 12.61 20.51
C LEU A 151 5.83 12.34 20.71
N GLU A 152 6.17 11.24 21.38
CA GLU A 152 7.56 10.89 21.68
C GLU A 152 7.73 9.38 21.83
N ALA A 153 8.90 8.85 21.44
CA ALA A 153 9.34 7.52 21.83
C ALA A 153 10.83 7.51 22.19
N ASP A 154 11.18 6.99 23.38
CA ASP A 154 12.54 6.97 23.94
C ASP A 154 13.28 8.31 23.81
N GLY A 155 12.60 9.42 24.14
CA GLY A 155 13.18 10.78 24.06
C GLY A 155 13.18 11.41 22.67
N LEU A 156 12.84 10.66 21.60
CA LEU A 156 12.71 11.20 20.25
C LEU A 156 11.30 11.75 20.03
N ARG A 157 11.20 13.06 19.81
CA ARG A 157 9.93 13.74 19.54
C ARG A 157 9.49 13.56 18.09
N PHE A 158 8.18 13.46 17.93
CA PHE A 158 7.51 13.36 16.65
C PHE A 158 6.69 14.61 16.36
N ASP A 159 6.57 14.92 15.08
CA ASP A 159 5.81 16.04 14.55
C ASP A 159 5.04 15.63 13.29
N VAL A 160 4.36 16.58 12.65
CA VAL A 160 3.57 16.35 11.43
C VAL A 160 4.39 15.93 10.20
N LYS A 161 5.73 16.02 10.26
CA LYS A 161 6.62 15.54 9.19
C LYS A 161 7.09 14.11 9.43
N THR A 162 6.91 13.61 10.65
CA THR A 162 7.29 12.27 11.04
C THR A 162 6.43 11.25 10.29
N THR A 163 7.07 10.27 9.66
CA THR A 163 6.36 9.22 8.92
C THR A 163 5.97 8.06 9.84
N PRO A 164 4.96 7.26 9.46
CA PRO A 164 4.67 6.01 10.18
C PRO A 164 5.89 5.08 10.31
N ASP A 165 6.80 5.06 9.31
CA ASP A 165 8.02 4.26 9.37
C ASP A 165 8.98 4.75 10.48
N ASP A 166 9.06 6.07 10.71
CA ASP A 166 9.88 6.66 11.77
C ASP A 166 9.41 6.23 13.16
N VAL A 167 8.09 6.31 13.38
CA VAL A 167 7.47 5.90 14.65
C VAL A 167 7.59 4.39 14.82
N ALA A 168 7.27 3.60 13.78
CA ALA A 168 7.38 2.14 13.83
C ALA A 168 8.81 1.67 14.17
N LEU A 169 9.84 2.34 13.63
CA LEU A 169 11.24 2.05 13.92
C LEU A 169 11.56 2.18 15.41
N LYS A 170 10.91 3.12 16.12
CA LYS A 170 11.09 3.30 17.58
C LYS A 170 10.23 2.35 18.41
N LEU A 171 9.01 2.06 17.96
CA LEU A 171 8.11 1.17 18.68
C LEU A 171 8.55 -0.31 18.60
N ARG A 172 9.25 -0.69 17.52
CA ARG A 172 9.83 -2.03 17.33
C ARG A 172 11.20 -2.16 17.98
N GLY A 173 11.61 -3.41 18.21
CA GLY A 173 12.90 -3.72 18.81
C GLY A 173 12.96 -5.15 19.35
N PRO A 174 14.05 -5.51 20.05
CA PRO A 174 14.24 -6.86 20.59
C PRO A 174 13.12 -7.26 21.56
N VAL A 175 12.74 -8.54 21.53
CA VAL A 175 11.78 -9.13 22.49
C VAL A 175 12.24 -8.86 23.93
N GLY A 176 11.32 -8.43 24.80
CA GLY A 176 11.57 -8.16 26.21
C GLY A 176 12.21 -6.79 26.51
N SER A 177 12.68 -6.07 25.48
CA SER A 177 13.14 -4.69 25.66
C SER A 177 11.99 -3.74 25.95
N LYS A 178 12.27 -2.59 26.56
CA LYS A 178 11.26 -1.57 26.88
C LYS A 178 11.33 -0.39 25.91
N VAL A 179 10.20 0.29 25.75
CA VAL A 179 10.07 1.59 25.06
C VAL A 179 9.25 2.53 25.93
N GLY A 180 9.76 3.74 26.15
CA GLY A 180 8.99 4.84 26.70
C GLY A 180 8.23 5.53 25.58
N VAL A 181 6.91 5.69 25.73
CA VAL A 181 6.03 6.31 24.74
C VAL A 181 5.25 7.43 25.41
N VAL A 182 5.32 8.62 24.81
CA VAL A 182 4.46 9.74 25.15
C VAL A 182 3.41 9.87 24.05
N ALA A 183 2.14 9.71 24.40
CA ALA A 183 1.01 9.86 23.50
C ALA A 183 0.07 10.98 23.94
N GLU A 184 -0.78 11.47 23.02
CA GLU A 184 -1.82 12.44 23.31
C GLU A 184 -3.20 11.83 23.04
N ARG A 185 -4.12 12.00 23.99
CA ARG A 185 -5.55 11.72 23.85
C ARG A 185 -6.34 12.92 24.32
N ASP A 186 -7.16 13.50 23.44
CA ASP A 186 -8.04 14.64 23.75
C ASP A 186 -7.30 15.81 24.44
N GLY A 187 -6.08 16.13 23.96
CA GLY A 187 -5.22 17.18 24.51
C GLY A 187 -4.54 16.84 25.84
N LYS A 188 -4.66 15.59 26.33
CA LYS A 188 -3.97 15.10 27.53
C LYS A 188 -2.85 14.14 27.16
N THR A 189 -1.72 14.27 27.84
CA THR A 189 -0.57 13.40 27.66
C THR A 189 -0.72 12.10 28.43
N LEU A 190 -0.36 10.99 27.79
CA LEU A 190 -0.19 9.65 28.35
C LEU A 190 1.31 9.33 28.31
N ASP A 191 1.91 9.03 29.46
CA ASP A 191 3.31 8.62 29.56
C ASP A 191 3.37 7.13 29.95
N LEU A 192 3.85 6.30 29.04
CA LEU A 192 3.71 4.85 29.09
C LEU A 192 5.07 4.17 28.90
N ILE A 193 5.35 3.14 29.69
CA ILE A 193 6.48 2.24 29.47
C ILE A 193 5.94 0.89 29.04
N LEU A 194 6.24 0.49 27.81
CA LEU A 194 5.76 -0.75 27.20
C LEU A 194 6.90 -1.74 27.02
N THR A 195 6.63 -3.03 27.24
CA THR A 195 7.59 -4.12 26.98
C THR A 195 7.30 -4.71 25.60
N ARG A 196 8.29 -4.75 24.71
CA ARG A 196 8.15 -5.28 23.35
C ARG A 196 8.00 -6.80 23.39
N GLN A 197 7.03 -7.34 22.64
CA GLN A 197 6.81 -8.79 22.54
C GLN A 197 6.46 -9.19 21.09
N PRO A 198 6.57 -10.49 20.73
CA PRO A 198 6.04 -10.98 19.46
C PRO A 198 4.53 -10.70 19.39
N ILE A 199 4.07 -10.11 18.29
CA ILE A 199 2.67 -9.75 18.09
C ILE A 199 2.05 -10.65 17.04
N THR A 200 0.98 -11.34 17.42
CA THR A 200 0.16 -12.10 16.49
C THR A 200 -1.03 -11.24 16.07
N ILE A 201 -1.06 -10.82 14.80
CA ILE A 201 -2.19 -10.08 14.24
C ILE A 201 -3.32 -11.06 13.99
N THR A 202 -4.46 -10.87 14.67
CA THR A 202 -5.66 -11.64 14.37
C THR A 202 -6.35 -11.05 13.15
N ALA A 203 -5.97 -11.51 11.96
CA ALA A 203 -6.37 -10.91 10.69
C ALA A 203 -7.87 -11.04 10.39
N VAL A 204 -8.52 -12.12 10.84
CA VAL A 204 -9.95 -12.40 10.60
C VAL A 204 -10.64 -12.72 11.92
N ARG A 205 -11.82 -12.13 12.15
CA ARG A 205 -12.72 -12.49 13.25
C ARG A 205 -14.13 -12.63 12.74
N SER A 206 -14.92 -13.53 13.33
CA SER A 206 -16.31 -13.71 12.96
C SER A 206 -17.23 -13.73 14.17
N TYR A 207 -18.48 -13.33 13.98
CA TYR A 207 -19.54 -13.48 14.97
C TYR A 207 -20.91 -13.42 14.30
N LEU A 208 -21.93 -13.87 15.02
CA LEU A 208 -23.34 -13.71 14.61
C LEU A 208 -23.91 -12.48 15.31
N SER A 209 -24.70 -11.68 14.61
CA SER A 209 -25.32 -10.48 15.18
C SER A 209 -26.12 -10.82 16.44
N ASN A 210 -25.96 -9.98 17.47
CA ASN A 210 -26.66 -10.17 18.75
C ASN A 210 -28.17 -9.98 18.62
N THR A 211 -28.59 -9.14 17.67
CA THR A 211 -29.99 -8.87 17.36
C THR A 211 -30.32 -9.24 15.91
N ASN A 212 -31.58 -9.56 15.67
CA ASN A 212 -32.09 -9.71 14.31
C ASN A 212 -32.22 -8.35 13.64
N VAL A 213 -31.78 -8.26 12.39
CA VAL A 213 -32.09 -7.11 11.53
C VAL A 213 -33.52 -7.31 10.99
N PRO A 214 -34.43 -6.34 11.19
CA PRO A 214 -35.81 -6.46 10.72
C PRO A 214 -35.91 -6.77 9.22
N GLY A 215 -36.66 -7.82 8.87
CA GLY A 215 -36.82 -8.27 7.47
C GLY A 215 -35.61 -9.02 6.88
N VAL A 216 -34.55 -9.22 7.65
CA VAL A 216 -33.31 -9.91 7.21
C VAL A 216 -32.97 -11.09 8.11
N GLY A 217 -33.16 -11.00 9.43
CA GLY A 217 -32.83 -12.05 10.39
C GLY A 217 -31.44 -11.89 11.01
N LYS A 218 -30.80 -13.01 11.36
CA LYS A 218 -29.45 -13.00 11.94
C LYS A 218 -28.40 -12.75 10.87
N VAL A 219 -27.45 -11.86 11.14
CA VAL A 219 -26.39 -11.49 10.20
C VAL A 219 -25.07 -12.11 10.66
N GLY A 220 -24.39 -12.81 9.77
CA GLY A 220 -23.02 -13.27 9.97
C GLY A 220 -22.05 -12.14 9.66
N VAL A 221 -21.23 -11.74 10.62
CA VAL A 221 -20.21 -10.71 10.43
C VAL A 221 -18.85 -11.37 10.37
N ILE A 222 -18.06 -11.01 9.36
CA ILE A 222 -16.64 -11.39 9.25
C ILE A 222 -15.84 -10.10 9.12
N ARG A 223 -15.07 -9.78 10.15
CA ARG A 223 -14.15 -8.65 10.14
C ARG A 223 -12.80 -9.08 9.62
N VAL A 224 -12.34 -8.46 8.54
CA VAL A 224 -11.01 -8.67 7.95
C VAL A 224 -10.18 -7.42 8.20
N LYS A 225 -9.22 -7.50 9.14
CA LYS A 225 -8.34 -6.39 9.53
C LYS A 225 -7.19 -6.16 8.55
N ASN A 226 -6.70 -7.23 7.92
CA ASN A 226 -5.59 -7.19 6.97
C ASN A 226 -5.65 -8.42 6.05
N PHE A 227 -5.31 -8.24 4.78
CA PHE A 227 -5.19 -9.32 3.81
C PHE A 227 -3.80 -9.99 3.85
N SER A 228 -3.79 -11.31 4.00
CA SER A 228 -2.62 -12.18 3.98
C SER A 228 -2.87 -13.38 3.05
N GLY A 229 -1.87 -14.23 2.87
CA GLY A 229 -2.00 -15.46 2.07
C GLY A 229 -2.97 -16.50 2.64
N THR A 230 -3.47 -16.32 3.86
CA THR A 230 -4.42 -17.25 4.51
C THR A 230 -5.80 -16.62 4.72
N THR A 231 -6.03 -15.38 4.29
CA THR A 231 -7.29 -14.68 4.54
C THR A 231 -8.45 -15.39 3.85
N ALA A 232 -8.32 -15.74 2.57
CA ALA A 232 -9.41 -16.37 1.81
C ALA A 232 -9.86 -17.69 2.42
N SER A 233 -8.94 -18.59 2.76
CA SER A 233 -9.29 -19.88 3.39
C SER A 233 -9.95 -19.69 4.75
N THR A 234 -9.48 -18.72 5.55
CA THR A 234 -10.08 -18.40 6.86
C THR A 234 -11.50 -17.85 6.69
N VAL A 235 -11.71 -16.89 5.77
CA VAL A 235 -13.04 -16.33 5.47
C VAL A 235 -13.99 -17.43 4.99
N ALA A 236 -13.54 -18.36 4.14
CA ALA A 236 -14.35 -19.49 3.68
C ALA A 236 -14.81 -20.40 4.82
N THR A 237 -13.91 -20.71 5.77
CA THR A 237 -14.25 -21.47 6.98
C THR A 237 -15.28 -20.71 7.83
N GLU A 238 -15.04 -19.44 8.12
CA GLU A 238 -15.93 -18.62 8.95
C GLU A 238 -17.32 -18.43 8.32
N LEU A 239 -17.40 -18.22 7.00
CA LEU A 239 -18.66 -18.16 6.26
C LEU A 239 -19.46 -19.46 6.43
N THR A 240 -18.80 -20.60 6.26
CA THR A 240 -19.44 -21.92 6.38
C THR A 240 -19.99 -22.14 7.79
N ASP A 241 -19.24 -21.76 8.81
CA ASP A 241 -19.66 -21.92 10.20
C ASP A 241 -20.76 -20.94 10.60
N LEU A 242 -20.74 -19.71 10.10
CA LEU A 242 -21.83 -18.75 10.30
C LEU A 242 -23.12 -19.18 9.59
N LYS A 243 -23.05 -19.76 8.38
CA LYS A 243 -24.21 -20.38 7.71
C LYS A 243 -24.82 -21.47 8.59
N LYS A 244 -24.00 -22.39 9.14
CA LYS A 244 -24.47 -23.45 10.06
C LYS A 244 -25.11 -22.89 11.34
N LYS A 245 -24.63 -21.73 11.83
CA LYS A 245 -25.18 -21.02 13.00
C LYS A 245 -26.46 -20.22 12.69
N GLY A 246 -26.96 -20.27 11.45
CA GLY A 246 -28.23 -19.67 11.04
C GLY A 246 -28.13 -18.22 10.55
N ALA A 247 -26.97 -17.79 10.06
CA ALA A 247 -26.84 -16.51 9.35
C ALA A 247 -27.70 -16.51 8.07
N GLN A 248 -28.47 -15.45 7.86
CA GLN A 248 -29.36 -15.25 6.72
C GLN A 248 -28.83 -14.17 5.74
N ALA A 249 -27.89 -13.36 6.20
CA ALA A 249 -27.15 -12.37 5.42
C ALA A 249 -25.74 -12.22 6.00
N PHE A 250 -24.84 -11.61 5.22
CA PHE A 250 -23.43 -11.47 5.58
C PHE A 250 -22.96 -10.03 5.48
N VAL A 251 -22.10 -9.65 6.44
CA VAL A 251 -21.32 -8.42 6.41
C VAL A 251 -19.85 -8.78 6.42
N ILE A 252 -19.10 -8.34 5.42
CA ILE A 252 -17.64 -8.34 5.44
C ILE A 252 -17.17 -6.95 5.88
N ASP A 253 -16.71 -6.84 7.12
CA ASP A 253 -16.24 -5.58 7.70
C ASP A 253 -14.74 -5.39 7.43
N VAL A 254 -14.42 -4.46 6.53
CA VAL A 254 -13.04 -4.07 6.19
C VAL A 254 -12.73 -2.63 6.61
N ARG A 255 -13.49 -2.07 7.57
CA ARG A 255 -13.17 -0.77 8.18
C ARG A 255 -11.82 -0.80 8.89
N GLY A 256 -11.00 0.23 8.67
CA GLY A 256 -9.65 0.31 9.21
C GLY A 256 -8.64 -0.62 8.55
N ASN A 257 -9.04 -1.40 7.53
CA ASN A 257 -8.15 -2.34 6.86
C ASN A 257 -7.26 -1.59 5.84
N PRO A 258 -5.94 -1.49 6.07
CA PRO A 258 -5.02 -0.74 5.22
C PRO A 258 -4.67 -1.48 3.91
N GLY A 259 -5.27 -2.66 3.69
CA GLY A 259 -4.98 -3.57 2.60
C GLY A 259 -4.22 -4.81 3.08
N GLY A 260 -2.96 -4.93 2.70
CA GLY A 260 -2.15 -6.12 2.89
C GLY A 260 -1.71 -6.71 1.55
N LEU A 261 -1.59 -8.03 1.48
CA LEU A 261 -1.20 -8.71 0.25
C LEU A 261 -2.35 -8.69 -0.77
N LEU A 262 -2.08 -8.18 -1.98
CA LEU A 262 -3.05 -8.17 -3.08
C LEU A 262 -3.67 -9.56 -3.34
N PRO A 263 -2.90 -10.67 -3.43
CA PRO A 263 -3.49 -12.01 -3.58
C PRO A 263 -4.52 -12.33 -2.50
N GLY A 264 -4.28 -11.94 -1.24
CA GLY A 264 -5.25 -12.14 -0.17
C GLY A 264 -6.58 -11.45 -0.44
N GLY A 265 -6.57 -10.22 -0.98
CA GLY A 265 -7.78 -9.49 -1.36
C GLY A 265 -8.51 -10.11 -2.56
N VAL A 266 -7.75 -10.45 -3.60
CA VAL A 266 -8.26 -11.05 -4.86
C VAL A 266 -8.83 -12.44 -4.62
N ASP A 267 -8.13 -13.29 -3.88
CA ASP A 267 -8.57 -14.64 -3.54
C ASP A 267 -9.82 -14.59 -2.66
N THR A 268 -9.90 -13.63 -1.72
CA THR A 268 -11.09 -13.45 -0.89
C THR A 268 -12.28 -12.94 -1.69
N ALA A 269 -12.09 -12.03 -2.65
CA ALA A 269 -13.16 -11.59 -3.55
C ALA A 269 -13.67 -12.75 -4.42
N SER A 270 -12.75 -13.59 -4.91
CA SER A 270 -13.07 -14.77 -5.72
C SER A 270 -13.98 -15.77 -5.01
N LEU A 271 -14.00 -15.80 -3.67
CA LEU A 271 -14.93 -16.64 -2.90
C LEU A 271 -16.41 -16.33 -3.18
N PHE A 272 -16.72 -15.14 -3.67
CA PHE A 272 -18.09 -14.67 -3.83
C PHE A 272 -18.53 -14.55 -5.28
N LEU A 273 -17.64 -14.82 -6.24
CA LEU A 273 -17.84 -14.54 -7.66
C LEU A 273 -17.81 -15.83 -8.47
N ASP A 274 -18.57 -15.85 -9.57
CA ASP A 274 -18.48 -16.93 -10.56
C ASP A 274 -17.12 -16.94 -11.26
N THR A 275 -16.82 -18.02 -11.99
CA THR A 275 -15.61 -18.11 -12.83
C THR A 275 -15.54 -16.98 -13.85
N ASN A 276 -14.32 -16.50 -14.15
CA ASN A 276 -14.00 -15.51 -15.17
C ASN A 276 -14.56 -14.10 -14.92
N LYS A 277 -14.82 -13.73 -13.67
CA LYS A 277 -15.18 -12.35 -13.30
C LYS A 277 -13.91 -11.52 -13.11
N PRO A 278 -13.79 -10.33 -13.74
CA PRO A 278 -12.63 -9.45 -13.55
C PRO A 278 -12.56 -8.93 -12.12
N LEU A 279 -11.37 -8.84 -11.54
CA LEU A 279 -11.15 -8.42 -10.15
C LEU A 279 -10.33 -7.13 -10.07
N VAL A 280 -9.23 -7.05 -10.83
CA VAL A 280 -8.33 -5.89 -10.82
C VAL A 280 -7.44 -5.88 -12.05
N PHE A 281 -7.08 -4.69 -12.50
CA PHE A 281 -6.00 -4.46 -13.45
C PHE A 281 -4.84 -3.75 -12.79
N VAL A 282 -3.61 -4.18 -13.08
CA VAL A 282 -2.39 -3.48 -12.66
C VAL A 282 -1.85 -2.71 -13.86
N VAL A 283 -1.83 -1.39 -13.75
CA VAL A 283 -1.47 -0.49 -14.85
C VAL A 283 -0.22 0.28 -14.49
N ASN A 284 0.80 0.19 -15.33
CA ASN A 284 2.02 0.99 -15.19
C ASN A 284 2.18 1.96 -16.37
N LYS A 285 3.33 2.62 -16.46
CA LYS A 285 3.68 3.55 -17.53
C LYS A 285 3.58 2.99 -18.96
N LYS A 286 3.49 1.66 -19.14
CA LYS A 286 3.35 0.96 -20.42
C LYS A 286 1.91 0.51 -20.71
N GLY A 287 0.96 0.80 -19.83
CA GLY A 287 -0.42 0.28 -19.89
C GLY A 287 -0.66 -0.86 -18.90
N VAL A 288 -1.68 -1.67 -19.19
CA VAL A 288 -2.02 -2.86 -18.38
C VAL A 288 -0.90 -3.88 -18.46
N VAL A 289 -0.35 -4.27 -17.31
CA VAL A 289 0.74 -5.25 -17.19
C VAL A 289 0.36 -6.51 -16.42
N ASP A 290 -0.75 -6.48 -15.70
CA ASP A 290 -1.37 -7.66 -15.10
C ASP A 290 -2.90 -7.45 -15.04
N ALA A 291 -3.65 -8.54 -15.13
CA ALA A 291 -5.10 -8.56 -15.03
C ALA A 291 -5.50 -9.84 -14.29
N GLN A 292 -6.24 -9.69 -13.20
CA GLN A 292 -6.64 -10.81 -12.35
C GLN A 292 -8.15 -11.00 -12.42
N SER A 293 -8.55 -12.26 -12.51
CA SER A 293 -9.94 -12.71 -12.58
C SER A 293 -10.15 -13.92 -11.68
N SER A 294 -11.39 -14.20 -11.29
CA SER A 294 -11.73 -15.42 -10.56
C SER A 294 -11.47 -16.65 -11.44
N LEU A 295 -10.58 -17.53 -10.98
CA LEU A 295 -10.15 -18.71 -11.76
C LEU A 295 -11.11 -19.90 -11.68
N ALA A 296 -11.97 -19.91 -10.67
CA ALA A 296 -13.00 -20.92 -10.46
C ALA A 296 -14.23 -20.25 -9.83
N ALA A 297 -15.36 -20.94 -9.89
CA ALA A 297 -16.56 -20.51 -9.21
C ALA A 297 -16.30 -20.48 -7.71
N GLY A 298 -16.71 -19.38 -7.07
CA GLY A 298 -16.64 -19.19 -5.64
C GLY A 298 -17.55 -20.14 -4.86
N MET A 299 -17.70 -19.85 -3.58
CA MET A 299 -18.59 -20.59 -2.70
C MET A 299 -20.05 -20.31 -3.06
N GLU A 300 -20.88 -21.35 -2.99
CA GLU A 300 -22.32 -21.19 -3.11
C GLU A 300 -22.87 -20.39 -1.92
N LEU A 301 -23.19 -19.12 -2.19
CA LEU A 301 -23.67 -18.17 -1.18
C LEU A 301 -24.88 -17.40 -1.74
N ASP A 302 -26.04 -18.04 -1.72
CA ASP A 302 -27.33 -17.40 -1.98
C ASP A 302 -27.81 -16.65 -0.72
N ALA A 303 -27.12 -15.56 -0.40
CA ALA A 303 -27.45 -14.70 0.74
C ALA A 303 -26.99 -13.26 0.48
N PRO A 304 -27.76 -12.24 0.93
CA PRO A 304 -27.38 -10.84 0.79
C PRO A 304 -26.00 -10.58 1.41
N LEU A 305 -25.14 -9.89 0.65
CA LEU A 305 -23.78 -9.57 1.05
C LEU A 305 -23.58 -8.06 1.08
N VAL A 306 -23.16 -7.55 2.23
CA VAL A 306 -22.76 -6.16 2.42
C VAL A 306 -21.27 -6.13 2.74
N VAL A 307 -20.52 -5.22 2.09
CA VAL A 307 -19.15 -4.90 2.50
C VAL A 307 -19.19 -3.57 3.24
N LEU A 308 -18.72 -3.56 4.48
CA LEU A 308 -18.67 -2.36 5.31
C LEU A 308 -17.26 -1.76 5.27
N VAL A 309 -17.17 -0.51 4.83
CA VAL A 309 -15.92 0.23 4.58
C VAL A 309 -15.89 1.56 5.34
N ASP A 310 -14.69 2.11 5.54
CA ASP A 310 -14.51 3.48 6.04
C ASP A 310 -13.37 4.20 5.30
N LYS A 311 -13.11 5.45 5.68
CA LYS A 311 -12.01 6.26 5.14
C LYS A 311 -10.61 5.65 5.29
N ASN A 312 -10.46 4.62 6.12
CA ASN A 312 -9.19 3.92 6.37
C ASN A 312 -9.10 2.59 5.61
N THR A 313 -10.17 2.15 4.93
CA THR A 313 -10.13 1.03 3.98
C THR A 313 -9.24 1.42 2.79
N ALA A 314 -8.15 0.69 2.55
CA ALA A 314 -7.14 1.08 1.57
C ALA A 314 -6.56 -0.10 0.76
N SER A 315 -6.00 0.19 -0.42
CA SER A 315 -5.16 -0.73 -1.20
C SER A 315 -5.84 -2.06 -1.54
N ALA A 316 -5.29 -3.22 -1.16
CA ALA A 316 -5.90 -4.53 -1.44
C ALA A 316 -7.35 -4.65 -0.93
N ALA A 317 -7.73 -3.91 0.12
CA ALA A 317 -9.10 -3.86 0.61
C ALA A 317 -10.02 -3.06 -0.32
N GLU A 318 -9.50 -2.03 -0.99
CA GLU A 318 -10.24 -1.29 -2.03
C GLU A 318 -10.39 -2.13 -3.29
N VAL A 319 -9.37 -2.91 -3.66
CA VAL A 319 -9.46 -3.89 -4.76
C VAL A 319 -10.55 -4.93 -4.46
N PHE A 320 -10.54 -5.53 -3.26
CA PHE A 320 -11.59 -6.46 -2.82
C PHE A 320 -12.99 -5.81 -2.90
N THR A 321 -13.11 -4.57 -2.41
CA THR A 321 -14.38 -3.82 -2.39
C THR A 321 -14.89 -3.56 -3.81
N ALA A 322 -14.03 -3.02 -4.69
CA ALA A 322 -14.37 -2.71 -6.07
C ALA A 322 -14.73 -3.97 -6.87
N ALA A 323 -13.98 -5.06 -6.68
CA ALA A 323 -14.24 -6.33 -7.34
C ALA A 323 -15.64 -6.85 -7.02
N LEU A 324 -16.08 -6.78 -5.77
CA LEU A 324 -17.44 -7.21 -5.40
C LEU A 324 -18.52 -6.22 -5.84
N GLN A 325 -18.25 -4.92 -5.78
CA GLN A 325 -19.21 -3.88 -6.16
C GLN A 325 -19.48 -3.90 -7.66
N GLU A 326 -18.43 -3.82 -8.48
CA GLU A 326 -18.57 -3.64 -9.93
C GLU A 326 -18.96 -4.93 -10.66
N ASN A 327 -18.82 -6.09 -10.01
CA ASN A 327 -19.42 -7.35 -10.45
C ASN A 327 -20.85 -7.58 -9.90
N GLY A 328 -21.46 -6.59 -9.23
CA GLY A 328 -22.84 -6.66 -8.73
C GLY A 328 -23.04 -7.60 -7.54
N ARG A 329 -21.98 -8.15 -6.96
CA ARG A 329 -22.08 -9.20 -5.93
C ARG A 329 -22.41 -8.67 -4.54
N ALA A 330 -21.95 -7.49 -4.19
CA ALA A 330 -22.14 -6.92 -2.86
C ALA A 330 -22.55 -5.45 -2.90
N VAL A 331 -23.34 -5.04 -1.91
CA VAL A 331 -23.60 -3.63 -1.64
C VAL A 331 -22.51 -3.08 -0.74
N ILE A 332 -21.92 -1.94 -1.12
CA ILE A 332 -20.88 -1.30 -0.32
C ILE A 332 -21.51 -0.26 0.60
N ALA A 333 -21.34 -0.41 1.91
CA ALA A 333 -21.92 0.48 2.90
C ALA A 333 -20.84 1.16 3.75
N GLY A 334 -21.12 2.36 4.25
CA GLY A 334 -20.24 3.10 5.16
C GLY A 334 -19.82 4.47 4.63
N GLU A 335 -18.52 4.72 4.60
CA GLU A 335 -17.90 5.94 4.07
C GLU A 335 -16.98 5.63 2.89
N GLN A 336 -16.73 6.62 2.02
CA GLN A 336 -15.81 6.46 0.89
C GLN A 336 -14.42 6.00 1.39
N THR A 337 -13.80 5.07 0.66
CA THR A 337 -12.50 4.50 1.02
C THR A 337 -11.34 5.49 0.79
N PHE A 338 -10.14 5.11 1.23
CA PHE A 338 -8.98 6.00 1.30
C PHE A 338 -8.48 6.54 -0.06
N GLY A 339 -8.55 5.73 -1.12
CA GLY A 339 -7.96 6.02 -2.43
C GLY A 339 -6.48 5.70 -2.54
N LYS A 340 -6.01 4.60 -1.94
CA LYS A 340 -4.61 4.12 -2.09
C LYS A 340 -4.54 3.05 -3.19
N GLY A 341 -4.79 3.47 -4.42
CA GLY A 341 -4.75 2.63 -5.61
C GLY A 341 -3.37 2.44 -6.24
N ILE A 342 -2.28 2.44 -5.47
CA ILE A 342 -0.92 2.35 -6.03
C ILE A 342 -0.16 1.09 -5.61
N VAL A 343 0.73 0.64 -6.48
CA VAL A 343 1.67 -0.46 -6.22
C VAL A 343 3.04 0.13 -5.93
N GLN A 344 3.53 -0.16 -4.73
CA GLN A 344 4.89 0.18 -4.33
C GLN A 344 5.81 -1.02 -4.48
N THR A 345 7.05 -0.75 -4.86
CA THR A 345 8.13 -1.73 -4.83
C THR A 345 9.23 -1.14 -3.96
N ILE A 346 9.91 -1.97 -3.17
CA ILE A 346 11.12 -1.57 -2.48
C ILE A 346 12.31 -2.10 -3.29
N ARG A 347 13.28 -1.22 -3.56
CA ARG A 347 14.56 -1.57 -4.20
C ARG A 347 15.68 -1.26 -3.23
N GLU A 348 16.51 -2.25 -2.97
CA GLU A 348 17.71 -2.05 -2.18
C GLU A 348 18.70 -1.12 -2.90
N LEU A 349 19.48 -0.37 -2.13
CA LEU A 349 20.58 0.44 -2.64
C LEU A 349 21.90 -0.15 -2.15
N SER A 350 22.83 -0.39 -3.10
CA SER A 350 24.12 -1.03 -2.79
C SER A 350 23.98 -2.36 -2.02
N GLY A 351 23.06 -3.22 -2.45
CA GLY A 351 22.78 -4.50 -1.78
C GLY A 351 22.21 -4.35 -0.36
N GLY A 352 21.54 -3.23 -0.07
CA GLY A 352 20.90 -2.93 1.22
C GLY A 352 21.77 -2.16 2.21
N THR A 353 23.09 -2.09 1.96
CA THR A 353 24.03 -1.38 2.85
C THR A 353 23.72 0.12 2.98
N ASN A 354 23.16 0.72 1.92
CA ASN A 354 22.77 2.13 1.88
C ASN A 354 21.24 2.32 1.99
N GLY A 355 20.53 1.32 2.50
CA GLY A 355 19.08 1.33 2.66
C GLY A 355 18.36 0.96 1.38
N GLY A 356 17.25 1.66 1.08
CA GLY A 356 16.43 1.35 -0.07
C GLY A 356 15.55 2.50 -0.56
N LEU A 357 14.89 2.28 -1.68
CA LEU A 357 13.89 3.16 -2.26
C LEU A 357 12.55 2.46 -2.33
N ALA A 358 11.54 3.01 -1.66
CA ALA A 358 10.16 2.69 -1.96
C ALA A 358 9.74 3.52 -3.18
N ILE A 359 9.24 2.87 -4.23
CA ILE A 359 8.89 3.52 -5.50
C ILE A 359 7.48 3.10 -5.92
N THR A 360 6.65 4.07 -6.27
CA THR A 360 5.36 3.82 -6.91
C THR A 360 5.58 3.42 -8.37
N VAL A 361 5.27 2.16 -8.70
CA VAL A 361 5.59 1.57 -10.01
C VAL A 361 4.36 1.27 -10.88
N ALA A 362 3.20 1.14 -10.26
CA ALA A 362 1.94 0.87 -10.95
C ALA A 362 0.76 1.42 -10.12
N ARG A 363 -0.42 1.37 -10.69
CA ARG A 363 -1.70 1.63 -10.03
C ARG A 363 -2.66 0.47 -10.23
N TYR A 364 -3.65 0.37 -9.36
CA TYR A 364 -4.78 -0.52 -9.48
C TYR A 364 -5.93 0.20 -10.17
N GLU A 365 -6.48 -0.45 -11.19
CA GLU A 365 -7.74 -0.07 -11.79
C GLU A 365 -8.80 -1.13 -11.47
N THR A 366 -10.03 -0.68 -11.24
CA THR A 366 -11.18 -1.54 -10.94
C THR A 366 -11.60 -2.38 -12.16
N PRO A 367 -12.49 -3.37 -12.02
CA PRO A 367 -13.05 -4.11 -13.15
C PRO A 367 -13.57 -3.26 -14.32
N GLN A 368 -14.07 -2.05 -14.05
CA GLN A 368 -14.57 -1.08 -15.04
C GLN A 368 -13.50 -0.05 -15.46
N HIS A 369 -12.23 -0.30 -15.15
CA HIS A 369 -11.08 0.56 -15.46
C HIS A 369 -11.07 1.93 -14.76
N HIS A 370 -11.70 2.05 -13.58
CA HIS A 370 -11.57 3.26 -12.76
C HIS A 370 -10.25 3.24 -11.96
N ASP A 371 -9.51 4.34 -11.96
CA ASP A 371 -8.31 4.49 -11.11
C ASP A 371 -8.73 4.65 -9.64
N ILE A 372 -8.30 3.72 -8.79
CA ILE A 372 -8.57 3.77 -7.35
C ILE A 372 -7.79 4.90 -6.67
N ASN A 373 -6.62 5.27 -7.22
CA ASN A 373 -5.73 6.22 -6.58
C ASN A 373 -6.34 7.62 -6.47
N LYS A 374 -6.29 8.21 -5.27
CA LYS A 374 -6.90 9.49 -4.88
C LYS A 374 -8.44 9.52 -4.87
N SER A 375 -9.09 8.68 -5.66
CA SER A 375 -10.56 8.60 -5.75
C SER A 375 -11.16 7.73 -4.65
N GLY A 376 -10.56 6.57 -4.40
CA GLY A 376 -11.19 5.53 -3.57
C GLY A 376 -12.43 4.92 -4.23
N ILE A 377 -13.14 4.09 -3.48
CA ILE A 377 -14.34 3.37 -3.88
C ILE A 377 -15.54 4.05 -3.23
N PRO A 378 -16.51 4.53 -4.03
CA PRO A 378 -17.72 5.13 -3.50
C PRO A 378 -18.63 4.06 -2.87
N VAL A 379 -19.38 4.46 -1.84
CA VAL A 379 -20.36 3.59 -1.19
C VAL A 379 -21.72 3.65 -1.88
N ASP A 380 -22.38 2.51 -1.96
CA ASP A 380 -23.77 2.38 -2.39
C ASP A 380 -24.77 2.94 -1.37
N VAL A 381 -24.46 2.76 -0.09
CA VAL A 381 -25.31 3.15 1.04
C VAL A 381 -24.44 3.83 2.10
N LYS A 382 -24.64 5.13 2.31
CA LYS A 382 -23.98 5.85 3.41
C LYS A 382 -24.58 5.45 4.74
N THR A 383 -23.75 5.24 5.75
CA THR A 383 -24.21 5.04 7.14
C THR A 383 -24.44 6.39 7.81
N SER A 384 -25.59 6.57 8.48
CA SER A 384 -25.98 7.84 9.12
C SER A 384 -25.40 8.05 10.52
N VAL A 385 -24.78 7.02 11.09
CA VAL A 385 -24.18 7.00 12.43
C VAL A 385 -22.82 6.32 12.37
N ALA A 386 -21.89 6.78 13.23
CA ALA A 386 -20.59 6.16 13.39
C ALA A 386 -20.78 4.69 13.81
N CYS A 387 -20.35 3.77 12.95
CA CYS A 387 -20.44 2.35 13.19
C CYS A 387 -19.57 1.93 14.39
N PRO A 388 -20.13 1.32 15.44
CA PRO A 388 -19.31 0.73 16.50
C PRO A 388 -18.28 -0.25 15.92
N LYS A 389 -17.07 -0.28 16.48
CA LYS A 389 -16.04 -1.24 16.00
C LYS A 389 -16.43 -2.68 16.32
N ASP A 390 -17.08 -2.91 17.45
CA ASP A 390 -17.44 -4.24 17.96
C ASP A 390 -18.83 -4.71 17.50
N ASP A 391 -19.60 -3.84 16.83
CA ASP A 391 -20.89 -4.17 16.24
C ASP A 391 -21.02 -3.50 14.86
N ALA A 392 -20.67 -4.27 13.83
CA ALA A 392 -20.71 -3.83 12.44
C ALA A 392 -22.15 -3.68 11.91
N VAL A 393 -23.12 -4.31 12.57
CA VAL A 393 -24.52 -4.32 12.13
C VAL A 393 -25.28 -3.12 12.69
N ALA A 394 -24.87 -2.60 13.85
CA ALA A 394 -25.56 -1.50 14.54
C ALA A 394 -25.76 -0.23 13.72
N CYS A 395 -24.93 0.04 12.71
CA CYS A 395 -25.04 1.21 11.83
C CYS A 395 -25.62 0.92 10.45
N LEU A 396 -25.89 -0.35 10.13
CA LEU A 396 -26.40 -0.76 8.83
C LEU A 396 -27.92 -0.74 8.86
N ASP A 397 -28.52 0.08 7.98
CA ASP A 397 -29.97 0.07 7.78
C ASP A 397 -30.40 -1.19 7.00
N ALA A 398 -31.63 -1.66 7.24
CA ALA A 398 -32.20 -2.80 6.53
C ALA A 398 -32.24 -2.60 4.99
N SER A 399 -32.22 -1.35 4.51
CA SER A 399 -32.08 -1.02 3.09
C SER A 399 -30.79 -1.54 2.45
N ALA A 400 -29.66 -1.58 3.16
CA ALA A 400 -28.41 -2.13 2.62
C ALA A 400 -28.58 -3.62 2.26
N PHE A 401 -29.23 -4.37 3.15
CA PHE A 401 -29.52 -5.79 2.94
C PHE A 401 -30.63 -6.03 1.92
N ARG A 402 -31.64 -5.16 1.85
CA ARG A 402 -32.68 -5.23 0.80
C ARG A 402 -32.07 -5.01 -0.59
N LYS A 403 -31.25 -3.97 -0.77
CA LYS A 403 -30.53 -3.71 -2.02
C LYS A 403 -29.61 -4.89 -2.38
N ALA A 404 -28.90 -5.45 -1.40
CA ALA A 404 -28.05 -6.62 -1.62
C ALA A 404 -28.85 -7.88 -2.02
N LYS A 405 -30.08 -8.02 -1.53
CA LYS A 405 -30.99 -9.09 -1.94
C LYS A 405 -31.50 -8.90 -3.37
N GLU A 406 -31.81 -7.66 -3.76
CA GLU A 406 -32.23 -7.32 -5.12
C GLU A 406 -31.14 -7.63 -6.15
N SER A 407 -29.87 -7.33 -5.83
CA SER A 407 -28.72 -7.66 -6.71
C SER A 407 -28.57 -9.16 -6.98
N LEU A 408 -28.91 -10.03 -6.01
CA LEU A 408 -28.91 -11.49 -6.23
C LEU A 408 -29.99 -11.94 -7.22
N GLN A 409 -31.10 -11.20 -7.30
CA GLN A 409 -32.25 -11.56 -8.13
C GLN A 409 -32.13 -11.06 -9.57
N SER A 410 -31.25 -10.08 -9.84
CA SER A 410 -31.00 -9.59 -11.21
C SER A 410 -30.03 -10.47 -12.01
N ASP A 411 -29.27 -11.32 -11.34
CA ASP A 411 -28.27 -12.21 -11.93
C ASP A 411 -28.78 -13.65 -12.18
N ALA A 412 -29.98 -13.98 -11.68
CA ALA A 412 -30.67 -15.26 -11.87
C ALA A 412 -31.72 -15.18 -12.99
#